data_AF-Q0U0K7-F1
#
_entry.id   AF-Q0U0K7-F1
#
_cell.length_a   1.000
_cell.length_b   1.000
_cell.length_c   1.000
_cell.angle_alpha   90.00
_cell.angle_beta   90.00
_cell.angle_gamma   90.00
#
_symmetry.space_group_name_H-M   'P 1'
#
loop_
_entity.id
_entity.type
_entity.pdbx_description
1 polymer ?
#
loop_
_entity_poly.entity_id
_entity_poly.type
_entity_poly.pdbx_seq_one_letter_code
_entity_poly.pdbx_strand_id
1 'polypeptide(L)'
;MSVKIGQMMKYLISQRVFGSTDAEYDNNLKILCAGLKTIMGTQTIARAIIVNDPDLADHSPTWWAVFHTNGPLETSVKVNISMIVGAHALVIDELKNLSDDWHTINLIYGDPLTNAIKLGDITMLNTIINHLTTMKLVPKRQRGHLVPSQARSAFPLEDSVSTAIMYNRPDMAGALVQIYQVQFGNPVPSIFESWLCRSLIVGNSALVKTLYRSHGQRRLKLSSLSVAEFLKTGDYNMVLEVFSPLTQPLQDRFAKKDPLYITLRHRNIDAARALLATGKVDINREVLHNHSGQFGNAALGSSRYASVMIAPLDVACRMDDYAMLEFLLTAGANYRRRFAIQLNGRCYYTIRKWAALPQNGGHTHMPEYGHYYSMSYEEQLAYVFG
;
A
#
# COMPACT_ATOMS: atom_id res chain seq x y z
N MET A 1 -21.71 -41.39 -15.34
CA MET A 1 -20.33 -40.84 -15.36
C MET A 1 -20.22 -39.57 -14.52
N SER A 2 -21.12 -38.58 -14.69
CA SER A 2 -21.19 -37.35 -13.87
C SER A 2 -21.25 -37.58 -12.35
N VAL A 3 -22.04 -38.55 -11.87
CA VAL A 3 -22.16 -38.89 -10.44
C VAL A 3 -20.84 -39.37 -9.83
N LYS A 4 -20.08 -40.21 -10.56
CA LYS A 4 -18.78 -40.72 -10.10
C LYS A 4 -17.71 -39.62 -10.01
N ILE A 5 -17.80 -38.60 -10.87
CA ILE A 5 -16.90 -37.44 -10.86
C ILE A 5 -17.24 -36.49 -9.71
N GLY A 6 -18.54 -36.25 -9.47
CA GLY A 6 -19.00 -35.52 -8.29
C GLY A 6 -18.51 -36.18 -7.00
N GLN A 7 -18.57 -37.52 -6.91
CA GLN A 7 -18.02 -38.28 -5.79
C GLN A 7 -16.49 -38.19 -5.69
N MET A 8 -15.77 -38.19 -6.81
CA MET A 8 -14.30 -38.04 -6.85
C MET A 8 -13.85 -36.63 -6.42
N MET A 9 -14.58 -35.59 -6.81
CA MET A 9 -14.38 -34.22 -6.35
C MET A 9 -14.69 -34.08 -4.86
N LYS A 10 -15.80 -34.67 -4.37
CA LYS A 10 -16.12 -34.74 -2.93
C LYS A 10 -15.00 -35.42 -2.13
N TYR A 11 -14.46 -36.53 -2.64
CA TYR A 11 -13.34 -37.24 -2.02
C TYR A 11 -12.06 -36.40 -1.92
N LEU A 12 -11.70 -35.67 -2.97
CA LEU A 12 -10.51 -34.81 -2.99
C LEU A 12 -10.67 -33.56 -2.12
N ILE A 13 -11.87 -33.01 -2.04
CA ILE A 13 -12.21 -31.93 -1.10
C ILE A 13 -12.11 -32.46 0.34
N SER A 14 -12.58 -33.68 0.63
CA SER A 14 -12.46 -34.29 1.96
C SER A 14 -11.03 -34.68 2.34
N GLN A 15 -10.15 -34.95 1.37
CA GLN A 15 -8.71 -35.21 1.61
C GLN A 15 -7.97 -33.97 2.16
N ARG A 16 -8.48 -32.75 1.94
CA ARG A 16 -7.92 -31.53 2.56
C ARG A 16 -8.13 -31.47 4.07
N VAL A 17 -9.15 -32.17 4.58
CA VAL A 17 -9.36 -32.34 6.03
C VAL A 17 -8.20 -33.13 6.66
N PHE A 18 -7.42 -33.87 5.87
CA PHE A 18 -6.28 -34.67 6.29
C PHE A 18 -4.96 -34.18 5.66
N GLY A 19 -4.40 -33.10 6.20
CA GLY A 19 -2.94 -32.93 6.31
C GLY A 19 -2.10 -32.55 5.08
N SER A 20 -2.68 -32.07 3.97
CA SER A 20 -1.91 -31.51 2.85
C SER A 20 -1.59 -30.02 3.04
N THR A 21 -0.44 -29.57 2.53
CA THR A 21 -0.10 -28.13 2.49
C THR A 21 -0.89 -27.41 1.38
N ASP A 22 -1.20 -26.12 1.55
CA ASP A 22 -2.02 -25.35 0.58
C ASP A 22 -1.45 -25.39 -0.85
N ALA A 23 -0.12 -25.37 -0.99
CA ALA A 23 0.56 -25.43 -2.29
C ALA A 23 0.43 -26.80 -2.98
N GLU A 24 0.45 -27.88 -2.20
CA GLU A 24 0.35 -29.26 -2.70
C GLU A 24 -1.09 -29.59 -3.09
N TYR A 25 -2.06 -29.10 -2.33
CA TYR A 25 -3.47 -29.16 -2.68
C TYR A 25 -3.77 -28.41 -4.00
N ASP A 26 -3.27 -27.18 -4.14
CA ASP A 26 -3.46 -26.36 -5.35
C ASP A 26 -2.84 -27.02 -6.60
N ASN A 27 -1.67 -27.66 -6.46
CA ASN A 27 -1.03 -28.35 -7.57
C ASN A 27 -1.82 -29.62 -7.98
N ASN A 28 -2.27 -30.41 -7.01
CA ASN A 28 -3.07 -31.60 -7.25
C ASN A 28 -4.42 -31.27 -7.91
N LEU A 29 -5.06 -30.17 -7.48
CA LEU A 29 -6.30 -29.71 -8.08
C LEU A 29 -6.10 -29.20 -9.51
N LYS A 30 -5.02 -28.45 -9.79
CA LYS A 30 -4.66 -28.01 -11.14
C LYS A 30 -4.40 -29.19 -12.07
N ILE A 31 -3.65 -30.19 -11.63
CA ILE A 31 -3.37 -31.42 -12.39
C ILE A 31 -4.68 -32.18 -12.67
N LEU A 32 -5.57 -32.25 -11.68
CA LEU A 32 -6.85 -32.93 -11.83
C LEU A 32 -7.79 -32.20 -12.79
N CYS A 33 -7.93 -30.87 -12.66
CA CYS A 33 -8.74 -30.06 -13.57
C CYS A 33 -8.18 -30.07 -14.99
N ALA A 34 -6.84 -30.05 -15.14
CA ALA A 34 -6.19 -30.23 -16.43
C ALA A 34 -6.48 -31.61 -17.02
N GLY A 35 -6.33 -32.69 -16.24
CA GLY A 35 -6.62 -34.06 -16.68
C GLY A 35 -8.09 -34.28 -17.03
N LEU A 36 -9.02 -33.75 -16.23
CA LEU A 36 -10.45 -33.80 -16.50
C LEU A 36 -10.81 -33.00 -17.77
N LYS A 37 -10.14 -31.85 -18.00
CA LYS A 37 -10.30 -31.04 -19.22
C LYS A 37 -9.90 -31.82 -20.46
N THR A 38 -8.83 -32.62 -20.40
CA THR A 38 -8.38 -33.47 -21.52
C THR A 38 -9.36 -34.61 -21.82
N ILE A 39 -10.02 -35.15 -20.80
CA ILE A 39 -10.85 -36.36 -20.93
C ILE A 39 -12.30 -36.04 -21.32
N MET A 40 -12.86 -34.93 -20.83
CA MET A 40 -14.31 -34.75 -20.81
C MET A 40 -14.83 -33.49 -21.52
N GLY A 41 -13.94 -32.60 -21.91
CA GLY A 41 -14.31 -31.27 -22.37
C GLY A 41 -14.85 -30.37 -21.25
N THR A 42 -14.57 -29.08 -21.36
CA THR A 42 -14.85 -28.07 -20.33
C THR A 42 -16.32 -28.00 -19.90
N GLN A 43 -17.26 -28.23 -20.84
CA GLN A 43 -18.70 -28.17 -20.58
C GLN A 43 -19.20 -29.26 -19.63
N THR A 44 -18.57 -30.44 -19.62
CA THR A 44 -19.04 -31.59 -18.83
C THR A 44 -18.65 -31.46 -17.35
N ILE A 45 -17.49 -30.85 -17.07
CA ILE A 45 -16.99 -30.58 -15.72
C ILE A 45 -17.84 -29.51 -15.04
N ALA A 46 -18.15 -28.42 -15.76
CA ALA A 46 -19.01 -27.35 -15.25
C ALA A 46 -20.39 -27.88 -14.86
N ARG A 47 -21.00 -28.71 -15.71
CA ARG A 47 -22.30 -29.35 -15.42
C ARG A 47 -22.25 -30.36 -14.27
N ALA A 48 -21.17 -31.11 -14.10
CA ALA A 48 -21.06 -32.12 -13.04
C ALA A 48 -20.92 -31.52 -11.64
N ILE A 49 -20.33 -30.32 -11.52
CA ILE A 49 -20.15 -29.59 -10.25
C ILE A 49 -21.45 -28.88 -9.84
N ILE A 50 -22.19 -28.29 -10.79
CA ILE A 50 -23.44 -27.55 -10.55
C ILE A 50 -24.56 -28.44 -9.98
N VAL A 51 -24.60 -29.73 -10.33
CA VAL A 51 -25.77 -30.59 -10.10
C VAL A 51 -25.84 -31.21 -8.69
N ASN A 52 -24.83 -31.03 -7.80
CA ASN A 52 -24.65 -31.99 -6.68
C ASN A 52 -24.46 -31.51 -5.23
N ASP A 53 -24.63 -30.23 -4.84
CA ASP A 53 -24.96 -29.87 -3.42
C ASP A 53 -25.13 -28.35 -3.16
N PRO A 54 -26.20 -27.91 -2.44
CA PRO A 54 -26.35 -26.54 -1.93
C PRO A 54 -25.71 -26.25 -0.55
N ASP A 55 -25.28 -27.25 0.23
CA ASP A 55 -24.90 -27.08 1.66
C ASP A 55 -23.38 -26.91 1.95
N LEU A 56 -22.62 -26.42 0.98
CA LEU A 56 -21.14 -26.38 1.02
C LEU A 56 -20.57 -25.07 1.61
N ALA A 57 -21.28 -24.41 2.54
CA ALA A 57 -20.98 -23.03 2.95
C ALA A 57 -19.92 -22.86 4.08
N ASP A 58 -19.69 -23.85 4.95
CA ASP A 58 -19.12 -23.51 6.27
C ASP A 58 -17.58 -23.61 6.42
N HIS A 59 -16.82 -24.25 5.52
CA HIS A 59 -15.36 -24.40 5.69
C HIS A 59 -14.56 -24.19 4.39
N SER A 60 -14.59 -22.95 3.89
CA SER A 60 -14.19 -22.59 2.53
C SER A 60 -12.71 -22.15 2.37
N PRO A 61 -11.92 -22.81 1.49
CA PRO A 61 -10.62 -22.34 0.96
C PRO A 61 -10.61 -20.93 0.34
N THR A 62 -9.43 -20.33 0.17
CA THR A 62 -9.24 -19.04 -0.54
C THR A 62 -9.77 -19.00 -1.98
N TRP A 63 -9.78 -20.13 -2.69
CA TRP A 63 -10.39 -20.24 -4.03
C TRP A 63 -11.91 -20.42 -3.99
N TRP A 64 -12.52 -20.60 -2.82
CA TRP A 64 -13.99 -20.60 -2.67
C TRP A 64 -14.58 -19.19 -2.66
N ALA A 65 -13.75 -18.17 -2.39
CA ALA A 65 -14.13 -16.78 -2.61
C ALA A 65 -14.46 -16.49 -4.10
N VAL A 66 -14.19 -17.45 -5.00
CA VAL A 66 -14.63 -17.46 -6.41
C VAL A 66 -16.14 -17.76 -6.50
N PHE A 67 -16.73 -18.49 -5.54
CA PHE A 67 -18.13 -18.91 -5.52
C PHE A 67 -19.03 -18.04 -4.62
N HIS A 68 -18.55 -16.92 -4.07
CA HIS A 68 -19.43 -15.93 -3.45
C HIS A 68 -20.22 -15.20 -4.54
N THR A 69 -21.39 -15.76 -4.86
CA THR A 69 -22.26 -15.25 -5.92
C THR A 69 -23.32 -14.33 -5.33
N ASN A 70 -23.42 -13.11 -5.85
CA ASN A 70 -24.58 -12.24 -5.61
C ASN A 70 -25.57 -12.25 -6.81
N GLY A 71 -25.35 -13.10 -7.81
CA GLY A 71 -26.14 -13.21 -9.06
C GLY A 71 -26.79 -14.59 -9.27
N PRO A 72 -27.41 -14.84 -10.45
CA PRO A 72 -28.03 -16.13 -10.76
C PRO A 72 -26.99 -17.26 -10.64
N LEU A 73 -27.21 -18.17 -9.68
CA LEU A 73 -26.24 -19.16 -9.20
C LEU A 73 -25.60 -19.97 -10.36
N GLU A 74 -26.40 -20.34 -11.36
CA GLU A 74 -25.96 -21.17 -12.47
C GLU A 74 -24.96 -20.46 -13.40
N THR A 75 -25.17 -19.16 -13.66
CA THR A 75 -24.32 -18.41 -14.59
C THR A 75 -23.00 -18.00 -13.95
N SER A 76 -23.03 -17.55 -12.69
CA SER A 76 -21.79 -17.23 -11.97
C SER A 76 -20.92 -18.48 -11.79
N VAL A 77 -21.51 -19.64 -11.47
CA VAL A 77 -20.76 -20.92 -11.41
C VAL A 77 -20.17 -21.32 -12.77
N LYS A 78 -20.91 -21.18 -13.88
CA LYS A 78 -20.40 -21.47 -15.24
C LYS A 78 -19.24 -20.57 -15.62
N VAL A 79 -19.33 -19.27 -15.35
CA VAL A 79 -18.27 -18.30 -15.63
C VAL A 79 -17.04 -18.65 -14.81
N ASN A 80 -17.19 -18.85 -13.49
CA ASN A 80 -16.09 -19.16 -12.59
C ASN A 80 -15.34 -20.45 -12.95
N ILE A 81 -16.07 -21.52 -13.29
CA ILE A 81 -15.44 -22.77 -13.75
C ILE A 81 -14.74 -22.55 -15.09
N SER A 82 -15.34 -21.80 -16.01
CA SER A 82 -14.74 -21.46 -17.31
C SER A 82 -13.47 -20.62 -17.16
N MET A 83 -13.37 -19.81 -16.10
CA MET A 83 -12.15 -19.08 -15.76
C MET A 83 -11.06 -20.00 -15.22
N ILE A 84 -11.38 -20.89 -14.27
CA ILE A 84 -10.41 -21.83 -13.67
C ILE A 84 -9.75 -22.72 -14.74
N VAL A 85 -10.52 -23.14 -15.75
CA VAL A 85 -10.05 -24.00 -16.84
C VAL A 85 -9.48 -23.23 -18.04
N GLY A 86 -9.45 -21.89 -18.00
CA GLY A 86 -8.90 -21.04 -19.05
C GLY A 86 -9.72 -21.01 -20.35
N ALA A 87 -11.04 -21.17 -20.28
CA ALA A 87 -11.94 -21.11 -21.44
C ALA A 87 -12.50 -19.69 -21.65
N HIS A 88 -11.63 -18.76 -22.05
CA HIS A 88 -11.92 -17.32 -22.15
C HIS A 88 -13.10 -16.99 -23.08
N ALA A 89 -13.26 -17.73 -24.17
CA ALA A 89 -14.37 -17.53 -25.12
C ALA A 89 -15.75 -17.82 -24.48
N LEU A 90 -15.84 -18.89 -23.67
CA LEU A 90 -17.09 -19.25 -22.98
C LEU A 90 -17.46 -18.22 -21.92
N VAL A 91 -16.48 -17.63 -21.25
CA VAL A 91 -16.71 -16.53 -20.31
C VAL A 91 -17.39 -15.37 -21.03
N ILE A 92 -16.88 -14.95 -22.19
CA ILE A 92 -17.46 -13.84 -22.95
C ILE A 92 -18.84 -14.17 -23.52
N ASP A 93 -19.04 -15.38 -24.04
CA ASP A 93 -20.36 -15.75 -24.57
C ASP A 93 -21.43 -15.78 -23.47
N GLU A 94 -21.08 -16.28 -22.29
CA GLU A 94 -22.00 -16.27 -21.15
C GLU A 94 -22.25 -14.85 -20.62
N LEU A 95 -21.23 -13.99 -20.62
CA LEU A 95 -21.32 -12.59 -20.25
C LEU A 95 -22.17 -11.75 -21.24
N LYS A 96 -22.12 -12.07 -22.55
CA LYS A 96 -22.97 -11.43 -23.58
C LYS A 96 -24.44 -11.81 -23.47
N ASN A 97 -24.72 -13.02 -22.99
CA ASN A 97 -26.09 -13.53 -22.85
C ASN A 97 -26.84 -12.94 -21.65
N LEU A 98 -26.16 -12.15 -20.81
CA LEU A 98 -26.70 -11.56 -19.60
C LEU A 98 -27.05 -10.09 -19.83
N SER A 99 -28.36 -9.84 -19.97
CA SER A 99 -29.12 -8.58 -19.81
C SER A 99 -28.38 -7.24 -19.94
N ASP A 100 -28.93 -6.32 -20.74
CA ASP A 100 -28.52 -4.91 -20.83
C ASP A 100 -28.76 -4.09 -19.53
N ASP A 101 -29.31 -4.70 -18.47
CA ASP A 101 -29.58 -4.03 -17.19
C ASP A 101 -28.33 -3.89 -16.32
N TRP A 102 -28.00 -2.64 -15.99
CA TRP A 102 -26.77 -2.23 -15.31
C TRP A 102 -26.57 -2.87 -13.92
N HIS A 103 -27.64 -3.12 -13.17
CA HIS A 103 -27.57 -3.75 -11.86
C HIS A 103 -27.15 -5.21 -11.97
N THR A 104 -27.59 -5.87 -13.05
CA THR A 104 -27.27 -7.27 -13.34
C THR A 104 -25.80 -7.40 -13.78
N ILE A 105 -25.27 -6.43 -14.54
CA ILE A 105 -23.86 -6.37 -14.95
C ILE A 105 -22.91 -6.33 -13.73
N ASN A 106 -23.21 -5.52 -12.71
CA ASN A 106 -22.31 -5.40 -11.55
C ASN A 106 -22.17 -6.73 -10.77
N LEU A 107 -23.28 -7.46 -10.63
CA LEU A 107 -23.36 -8.78 -9.99
C LEU A 107 -22.67 -9.90 -10.80
N ILE A 108 -22.55 -9.70 -12.12
CA ILE A 108 -22.10 -10.72 -13.06
C ILE A 108 -20.63 -10.53 -13.45
N TYR A 109 -20.15 -9.29 -13.55
CA TYR A 109 -18.78 -8.97 -13.95
C TYR A 109 -17.85 -8.69 -12.77
N GLY A 110 -18.39 -8.46 -11.56
CA GLY A 110 -17.62 -8.30 -10.32
C GLY A 110 -16.78 -9.52 -9.99
N ASP A 111 -17.41 -10.69 -9.95
CA ASP A 111 -16.74 -11.93 -9.60
C ASP A 111 -15.69 -12.31 -10.67
N PRO A 112 -15.97 -12.23 -11.99
CA PRO A 112 -14.98 -12.59 -13.01
C PRO A 112 -13.75 -11.68 -13.05
N LEU A 113 -13.91 -10.36 -12.93
CA LEU A 113 -12.76 -9.46 -12.85
C LEU A 113 -11.91 -9.75 -11.61
N THR A 114 -12.58 -9.89 -10.46
CA THR A 114 -11.94 -10.22 -9.19
C THR A 114 -11.19 -11.55 -9.28
N ASN A 115 -11.79 -12.56 -9.90
CA ASN A 115 -11.19 -13.89 -10.04
C ASN A 115 -10.02 -13.90 -11.03
N ALA A 116 -10.09 -13.12 -12.11
CA ALA A 116 -8.96 -12.98 -13.04
C ALA A 116 -7.73 -12.39 -12.32
N ILE A 117 -7.98 -11.40 -11.46
CA ILE A 117 -6.93 -10.76 -10.63
C ILE A 117 -6.34 -11.75 -9.63
N LYS A 118 -7.19 -12.45 -8.87
CA LYS A 118 -6.77 -13.46 -7.90
C LYS A 118 -5.92 -14.55 -8.55
N LEU A 119 -6.32 -14.99 -9.75
CA LEU A 119 -5.62 -16.02 -10.53
C LEU A 119 -4.37 -15.51 -11.26
N GLY A 120 -4.18 -14.19 -11.39
CA GLY A 120 -3.09 -13.63 -12.18
C GLY A 120 -3.27 -13.80 -13.70
N ASP A 121 -4.49 -14.04 -14.18
CA ASP A 121 -4.79 -14.21 -15.61
C ASP A 121 -5.03 -12.84 -16.29
N ILE A 122 -3.93 -12.18 -16.68
CA ILE A 122 -3.95 -10.88 -17.38
C ILE A 122 -4.67 -10.96 -18.73
N THR A 123 -4.65 -12.13 -19.39
CA THR A 123 -5.30 -12.33 -20.68
C THR A 123 -6.82 -12.36 -20.51
N MET A 124 -7.32 -13.08 -19.51
CA MET A 124 -8.74 -13.05 -19.14
C MET A 124 -9.17 -11.65 -18.73
N LEU A 125 -8.37 -10.99 -17.89
CA LEU A 125 -8.62 -9.62 -17.45
C LEU A 125 -8.80 -8.69 -18.65
N ASN A 126 -7.84 -8.68 -19.58
CA ASN A 126 -7.89 -7.88 -20.81
C ASN A 126 -9.07 -8.24 -21.71
N THR A 127 -9.44 -9.52 -21.78
CA THR A 127 -10.59 -9.98 -22.58
C THR A 127 -11.90 -9.41 -22.01
N ILE A 128 -12.10 -9.54 -20.70
CA ILE A 128 -13.27 -8.98 -20.00
C ILE A 128 -13.28 -7.45 -20.19
N ILE A 129 -12.16 -6.80 -19.90
CA ILE A 129 -11.94 -5.36 -20.10
C ILE A 129 -12.31 -4.89 -21.51
N ASN A 130 -11.85 -5.57 -22.56
CA ASN A 130 -12.10 -5.18 -23.94
C ASN A 130 -13.59 -5.24 -24.25
N HIS A 131 -14.27 -6.30 -23.80
CA HIS A 131 -15.71 -6.43 -23.95
C HIS A 131 -16.45 -5.27 -23.28
N LEU A 132 -16.10 -4.97 -22.02
CA LEU A 132 -16.68 -3.87 -21.27
C LEU A 132 -16.43 -2.51 -21.91
N THR A 133 -15.30 -2.35 -22.58
CA THR A 133 -14.97 -1.10 -23.26
C THR A 133 -15.86 -0.85 -24.48
N THR A 134 -16.33 -1.92 -25.12
CA THR A 134 -17.27 -1.84 -26.25
C THR A 134 -18.70 -1.53 -25.85
N MET A 135 -19.09 -1.88 -24.62
CA MET A 135 -20.34 -1.46 -24.02
C MET A 135 -20.25 0.05 -23.76
N LYS A 136 -20.99 0.89 -24.50
CA LYS A 136 -20.99 2.35 -24.32
C LYS A 136 -21.77 2.73 -23.05
N LEU A 137 -21.29 2.29 -21.89
CA LEU A 137 -22.00 2.33 -20.60
C LEU A 137 -22.34 3.75 -20.13
N VAL A 138 -21.46 4.73 -20.41
CA VAL A 138 -21.65 6.13 -20.01
C VAL A 138 -21.59 7.04 -21.23
N PRO A 139 -22.66 7.81 -21.52
CA PRO A 139 -22.63 8.84 -22.55
C PRO A 139 -21.46 9.81 -22.32
N LYS A 140 -20.69 10.12 -23.37
CA LYS A 140 -19.47 10.97 -23.25
C LYS A 140 -19.67 12.28 -22.49
N ARG A 141 -20.88 12.86 -22.56
CA ARG A 141 -21.24 14.14 -21.89
C ARG A 141 -21.38 14.03 -20.36
N GLN A 142 -21.52 12.82 -19.81
CA GLN A 142 -21.67 12.56 -18.37
C GLN A 142 -20.38 12.04 -17.72
N ARG A 143 -19.32 11.79 -18.50
CA ARG A 143 -18.02 11.36 -17.99
C ARG A 143 -17.42 12.46 -17.11
N GLY A 144 -16.98 12.10 -15.90
CA GLY A 144 -16.48 13.06 -14.90
C GLY A 144 -17.55 13.76 -14.05
N HIS A 145 -18.85 13.61 -14.37
CA HIS A 145 -19.96 14.15 -13.57
C HIS A 145 -20.77 13.08 -12.85
N LEU A 146 -20.40 11.81 -13.00
CA LEU A 146 -21.04 10.70 -12.30
C LEU A 146 -20.81 10.81 -10.80
N VAL A 147 -21.88 10.70 -10.03
CA VAL A 147 -21.81 10.66 -8.57
C VAL A 147 -21.03 9.39 -8.17
N PRO A 148 -20.11 9.43 -7.18
CA PRO A 148 -19.33 8.25 -6.75
C PRO A 148 -20.19 7.01 -6.44
N SER A 149 -21.42 7.22 -5.96
CA SER A 149 -22.39 6.14 -5.76
C SER A 149 -22.76 5.43 -7.06
N GLN A 150 -22.94 6.17 -8.16
CA GLN A 150 -23.22 5.64 -9.50
C GLN A 150 -22.02 4.92 -10.11
N ALA A 151 -20.79 5.38 -9.87
CA ALA A 151 -19.58 4.69 -10.33
C ALA A 151 -19.37 3.34 -9.60
N ARG A 152 -19.62 3.30 -8.28
CA ARG A 152 -19.58 2.06 -7.48
C ARG A 152 -20.65 1.04 -7.87
N SER A 153 -21.85 1.51 -8.18
CA SER A 153 -22.96 0.65 -8.57
C SER A 153 -22.99 0.31 -10.06
N ALA A 154 -22.27 1.05 -10.91
CA ALA A 154 -22.22 0.80 -12.35
C ALA A 154 -21.14 -0.20 -12.75
N PHE A 155 -20.08 -0.34 -11.95
CA PHE A 155 -18.96 -1.16 -12.34
C PHE A 155 -18.07 -1.60 -11.17
N PRO A 156 -17.68 -2.89 -11.06
CA PRO A 156 -16.81 -3.38 -9.99
C PRO A 156 -15.35 -2.92 -10.15
N LEU A 157 -15.05 -1.91 -10.98
CA LEU A 157 -13.68 -1.49 -11.29
C LEU A 157 -12.98 -0.90 -10.06
N GLU A 158 -13.69 -0.16 -9.20
CA GLU A 158 -13.07 0.37 -7.96
C GLU A 158 -12.64 -0.77 -7.01
N ASP A 159 -13.50 -1.78 -6.86
CA ASP A 159 -13.23 -2.96 -6.07
C ASP A 159 -12.18 -3.87 -6.74
N SER A 160 -12.17 -3.92 -8.07
CA SER A 160 -11.18 -4.65 -8.86
C SER A 160 -9.80 -4.01 -8.74
N VAL A 161 -9.68 -2.68 -8.83
CA VAL A 161 -8.41 -1.97 -8.58
C VAL A 161 -7.94 -2.23 -7.16
N SER A 162 -8.85 -2.12 -6.18
CA SER A 162 -8.55 -2.45 -4.77
C SER A 162 -8.06 -3.88 -4.60
N THR A 163 -8.69 -4.85 -5.28
CA THR A 163 -8.29 -6.26 -5.28
C THR A 163 -6.91 -6.44 -5.93
N ALA A 164 -6.66 -5.81 -7.08
CA ALA A 164 -5.36 -5.88 -7.74
C ALA A 164 -4.24 -5.32 -6.87
N ILE A 165 -4.52 -4.27 -6.10
CA ILE A 165 -3.61 -3.73 -5.09
C ILE A 165 -3.36 -4.76 -3.97
N MET A 166 -4.42 -5.33 -3.40
CA MET A 166 -4.31 -6.33 -2.33
C MET A 166 -3.53 -7.58 -2.74
N TYR A 167 -3.72 -8.04 -3.99
CA TYR A 167 -3.00 -9.18 -4.56
C TYR A 167 -1.65 -8.80 -5.18
N ASN A 168 -1.23 -7.54 -5.01
CA ASN A 168 0.07 -7.04 -5.45
C ASN A 168 0.35 -7.24 -6.95
N ARG A 169 -0.64 -6.89 -7.81
CA ARG A 169 -0.61 -7.03 -9.27
C ARG A 169 -0.49 -5.66 -9.97
N PRO A 170 0.73 -5.10 -10.15
CA PRO A 170 0.91 -3.76 -10.69
C PRO A 170 0.45 -3.59 -12.14
N ASP A 171 0.67 -4.61 -12.96
CA ASP A 171 0.22 -4.69 -14.36
C ASP A 171 -1.31 -4.64 -14.47
N MET A 172 -2.00 -5.45 -13.67
CA MET A 172 -3.46 -5.51 -13.63
C MET A 172 -4.07 -4.23 -13.07
N ALA A 173 -3.51 -3.69 -11.98
CA ALA A 173 -3.96 -2.42 -11.41
C ALA A 173 -3.83 -1.28 -12.43
N GLY A 174 -2.73 -1.23 -13.18
CA GLY A 174 -2.52 -0.26 -14.26
C GLY A 174 -3.58 -0.35 -15.35
N ALA A 175 -3.83 -1.57 -15.85
CA ALA A 175 -4.86 -1.81 -16.87
C ALA A 175 -6.25 -1.35 -16.38
N LEU A 176 -6.64 -1.76 -15.16
CA LEU A 176 -7.93 -1.43 -14.56
C LEU A 176 -8.13 0.09 -14.37
N VAL A 177 -7.11 0.82 -13.90
CA VAL A 177 -7.18 2.28 -13.76
C VAL A 177 -7.31 2.98 -15.11
N GLN A 178 -6.59 2.51 -16.13
CA GLN A 178 -6.70 3.09 -17.47
C GLN A 178 -8.12 2.99 -18.02
N ILE A 179 -8.80 1.87 -17.80
CA ILE A 179 -10.18 1.68 -18.26
C ILE A 179 -11.16 2.48 -17.43
N TYR A 180 -10.93 2.53 -16.12
CA TYR A 180 -11.69 3.42 -15.26
C TYR A 180 -11.67 4.85 -15.83
N GLN A 181 -10.50 5.33 -16.22
CA GLN A 181 -10.34 6.64 -16.84
C GLN A 181 -11.04 6.79 -18.19
N VAL A 182 -10.96 5.78 -19.06
CA VAL A 182 -11.62 5.78 -20.36
C VAL A 182 -13.15 5.82 -20.22
N GLN A 183 -13.71 5.08 -19.26
CA GLN A 183 -15.16 4.94 -19.09
C GLN A 183 -15.76 6.07 -18.25
N PHE A 184 -15.13 6.38 -17.12
CA PHE A 184 -15.68 7.25 -16.07
C PHE A 184 -14.96 8.60 -15.97
N GLY A 185 -13.77 8.74 -16.56
CA GLY A 185 -12.88 9.87 -16.36
C GLY A 185 -11.96 9.67 -15.16
N ASN A 186 -11.26 10.73 -14.74
CA ASN A 186 -10.33 10.62 -13.62
C ASN A 186 -11.05 10.22 -12.32
N PRO A 187 -10.48 9.31 -11.52
CA PRO A 187 -11.03 8.99 -10.22
C PRO A 187 -11.10 10.24 -9.36
N VAL A 188 -12.15 10.32 -8.53
CA VAL A 188 -12.28 11.38 -7.54
C VAL A 188 -11.05 11.32 -6.62
N PRO A 189 -10.47 12.47 -6.20
CA PRO A 189 -9.21 12.49 -5.44
C PRO A 189 -9.21 11.59 -4.19
N SER A 190 -10.35 11.44 -3.49
CA SER A 190 -10.46 10.57 -2.32
C SER A 190 -10.36 9.08 -2.63
N ILE A 191 -10.89 8.64 -3.77
CA ILE A 191 -10.80 7.23 -4.22
C ILE A 191 -9.37 6.93 -4.64
N PHE A 192 -8.78 7.81 -5.46
CA PHE A 192 -7.40 7.66 -5.89
C PHE A 192 -6.43 7.63 -4.70
N GLU A 193 -6.63 8.53 -3.73
CA GLU A 193 -5.81 8.58 -2.52
C GLU A 193 -5.94 7.30 -1.67
N SER A 194 -7.14 6.70 -1.61
CA SER A 194 -7.34 5.40 -0.95
C SER A 194 -6.56 4.29 -1.65
N TRP A 195 -6.61 4.23 -2.99
CA TRP A 195 -5.81 3.26 -3.77
C TRP A 195 -4.31 3.46 -3.56
N LEU A 196 -3.85 4.71 -3.63
CA LEU A 196 -2.45 5.07 -3.43
C LEU A 196 -1.97 4.67 -2.03
N CYS A 197 -2.72 5.05 -0.99
CA CYS A 197 -2.41 4.69 0.39
C CYS A 197 -2.34 3.17 0.58
N ARG A 198 -3.30 2.40 0.03
CA ARG A 198 -3.28 0.94 0.11
C ARG A 198 -2.06 0.34 -0.62
N SER A 199 -1.71 0.88 -1.80
CA SER A 199 -0.53 0.40 -2.54
C SER A 199 0.78 0.64 -1.79
N LEU A 200 0.86 1.73 -1.03
CA LEU A 200 2.02 2.03 -0.17
C LEU A 200 2.11 1.06 1.01
N ILE A 201 0.98 0.71 1.63
CA ILE A 201 0.92 -0.27 2.72
C ILE A 201 1.35 -1.66 2.24
N VAL A 202 0.99 -2.04 1.01
CA VAL A 202 1.44 -3.29 0.38
C VAL A 202 2.95 -3.29 0.10
N GLY A 203 3.57 -2.11 -0.02
CA GLY A 203 5.02 -1.95 -0.11
C GLY A 203 5.62 -2.24 -1.48
N ASN A 204 4.82 -2.31 -2.55
CA ASN A 204 5.33 -2.52 -3.91
C ASN A 204 5.51 -1.19 -4.65
N SER A 205 6.77 -0.78 -4.83
CA SER A 205 7.11 0.48 -5.51
C SER A 205 6.68 0.51 -6.99
N ALA A 206 6.64 -0.64 -7.68
CA ALA A 206 6.13 -0.71 -9.05
C ALA A 206 4.62 -0.41 -9.10
N LEU A 207 3.86 -0.95 -8.15
CA LEU A 207 2.42 -0.69 -8.03
C LEU A 207 2.14 0.79 -7.74
N VAL A 208 2.87 1.37 -6.78
CA VAL A 208 2.74 2.80 -6.44
C VAL A 208 3.08 3.68 -7.65
N LYS A 209 4.18 3.38 -8.36
CA LYS A 209 4.57 4.11 -9.59
C LYS A 209 3.51 3.99 -10.68
N THR A 210 2.98 2.79 -10.91
CA THR A 210 1.91 2.56 -11.89
C THR A 210 0.67 3.38 -11.57
N LEU A 211 0.21 3.38 -10.31
CA LEU A 211 -0.95 4.16 -9.89
C LEU A 211 -0.68 5.67 -9.94
N TYR A 212 0.47 6.12 -9.42
CA TYR A 212 0.81 7.55 -9.39
C TYR A 212 0.90 8.15 -10.81
N ARG A 213 1.52 7.42 -11.74
CA ARG A 213 1.67 7.88 -13.13
C ARG A 213 0.36 7.86 -13.91
N SER A 214 -0.52 6.90 -13.65
CA SER A 214 -1.80 6.81 -14.37
C SER A 214 -2.73 7.99 -14.04
N HIS A 215 -2.66 8.55 -12.83
CA HIS A 215 -3.53 9.67 -12.44
C HIS A 215 -3.23 10.98 -13.17
N GLY A 216 -2.00 11.20 -13.63
CA GLY A 216 -1.60 12.39 -14.40
C GLY A 216 -1.75 13.75 -13.70
N GLN A 217 -2.34 13.82 -12.50
CA GLN A 217 -2.54 15.08 -11.79
C GLN A 217 -1.30 15.47 -10.98
N ARG A 218 -0.61 16.51 -11.43
CA ARG A 218 0.48 17.19 -10.69
C ARG A 218 0.03 17.93 -9.43
N ARG A 219 -1.26 17.87 -9.06
CA ARG A 219 -1.88 18.61 -7.94
C ARG A 219 -2.59 17.72 -6.93
N LEU A 220 -2.21 16.44 -6.84
CA LEU A 220 -2.77 15.57 -5.83
C LEU A 220 -2.39 16.08 -4.43
N LYS A 221 -3.40 16.40 -3.62
CA LYS A 221 -3.20 16.71 -2.20
C LYS A 221 -3.15 15.41 -1.43
N LEU A 222 -1.94 14.96 -1.10
CA LEU A 222 -1.74 13.78 -0.27
C LEU A 222 -2.25 14.02 1.14
N SER A 223 -2.92 13.02 1.69
CA SER A 223 -3.30 12.96 3.10
C SER A 223 -2.06 12.77 3.97
N SER A 224 -2.14 13.12 5.26
CA SER A 224 -1.05 12.88 6.20
C SER A 224 -0.69 11.39 6.32
N LEU A 225 -1.66 10.50 6.10
CA LEU A 225 -1.44 9.05 6.11
C LEU A 225 -0.60 8.63 4.90
N SER A 226 -0.97 9.01 3.68
CA SER A 226 -0.19 8.65 2.49
C SER A 226 1.20 9.28 2.49
N VAL A 227 1.34 10.53 2.95
CA VAL A 227 2.66 11.14 3.17
C VAL A 227 3.50 10.26 4.10
N ALA A 228 2.92 9.80 5.21
CA ALA A 228 3.63 8.93 6.12
C ALA A 228 4.04 7.61 5.48
N GLU A 229 3.13 6.94 4.77
CA GLU A 229 3.42 5.66 4.10
C GLU A 229 4.46 5.82 2.97
N PHE A 230 4.40 6.90 2.17
CA PHE A 230 5.43 7.20 1.17
C PHE A 230 6.82 7.28 1.78
N LEU A 231 6.94 8.01 2.88
CA LEU A 231 8.22 8.24 3.55
C LEU A 231 8.74 7.00 4.27
N LYS A 232 7.87 6.04 4.61
CA LYS A 232 8.26 4.72 5.13
C LYS A 232 8.90 3.83 4.07
N THR A 233 8.60 4.03 2.78
CA THR A 233 9.12 3.15 1.72
C THR A 233 10.63 3.22 1.55
N GLY A 234 11.25 4.35 1.89
CA GLY A 234 12.69 4.56 1.69
C GLY A 234 13.13 4.66 0.23
N ASP A 235 12.23 4.59 -0.77
CA ASP A 235 12.60 4.73 -2.18
C ASP A 235 12.86 6.21 -2.51
N TYR A 236 14.15 6.57 -2.57
CA TYR A 236 14.62 7.92 -2.89
C TYR A 236 13.96 8.49 -4.14
N ASN A 237 13.92 7.72 -5.23
CA ASN A 237 13.41 8.18 -6.52
C ASN A 237 11.91 8.41 -6.46
N MET A 238 11.18 7.54 -5.77
CA MET A 238 9.73 7.68 -5.61
C MET A 238 9.37 8.87 -4.73
N VAL A 239 10.08 9.08 -3.62
CA VAL A 239 9.88 10.27 -2.78
C VAL A 239 10.16 11.52 -3.61
N LEU A 240 11.25 11.56 -4.38
CA LEU A 240 11.55 12.71 -5.22
C LEU A 240 10.49 12.94 -6.31
N GLU A 241 10.05 11.88 -7.01
CA GLU A 241 9.02 11.95 -8.06
C GLU A 241 7.69 12.51 -7.51
N VAL A 242 7.33 12.14 -6.28
CA VAL A 242 6.05 12.53 -5.66
C VAL A 242 6.09 13.92 -5.03
N PHE A 243 7.19 14.26 -4.34
CA PHE A 243 7.28 15.48 -3.53
C PHE A 243 7.93 16.66 -4.27
N SER A 244 8.73 16.42 -5.31
CA SER A 244 9.35 17.48 -6.12
C SER A 244 8.34 18.37 -6.88
N PRO A 245 7.21 17.85 -7.40
CA PRO A 245 6.21 18.70 -8.07
C PRO A 245 5.35 19.57 -7.14
N LEU A 246 5.34 19.28 -5.83
CA LEU A 246 4.43 19.97 -4.89
C LEU A 246 4.85 21.43 -4.69
N THR A 247 3.96 22.40 -4.93
CA THR A 247 4.32 23.83 -4.81
C THR A 247 4.35 24.35 -3.38
N GLN A 248 3.84 23.58 -2.42
CA GLN A 248 3.72 23.99 -1.02
C GLN A 248 4.94 23.52 -0.20
N PRO A 249 5.33 24.26 0.86
CA PRO A 249 6.31 23.78 1.83
C PRO A 249 5.91 22.43 2.42
N LEU A 250 6.87 21.52 2.57
CA LEU A 250 6.65 20.17 3.09
C LEU A 250 6.86 20.15 4.61
N GLN A 251 6.02 20.89 5.32
CA GLN A 251 6.25 21.20 6.71
C GLN A 251 4.95 21.19 7.52
N ASP A 252 4.97 20.59 8.71
CA ASP A 252 3.87 20.63 9.68
C ASP A 252 4.39 21.20 11.01
N ARG A 253 3.51 21.76 11.84
CA ARG A 253 3.90 22.25 13.17
C ARG A 253 4.15 21.13 14.16
N PHE A 254 3.62 19.92 13.91
CA PHE A 254 3.74 18.77 14.78
C PHE A 254 4.67 17.70 14.20
N ALA A 255 5.62 17.21 15.01
CA ALA A 255 6.55 16.14 14.63
C ALA A 255 5.84 14.89 14.08
N LYS A 256 4.62 14.59 14.56
CA LYS A 256 3.86 13.41 14.12
C LYS A 256 3.43 13.47 12.65
N LYS A 257 3.31 14.68 12.09
CA LYS A 257 2.82 14.96 10.74
C LYS A 257 3.88 15.57 9.83
N ASP A 258 4.97 16.11 10.40
CA ASP A 258 6.03 16.73 9.61
C ASP A 258 6.80 15.67 8.80
N PRO A 259 6.94 15.84 7.46
CA PRO A 259 7.61 14.90 6.57
C PRO A 259 9.03 14.50 7.02
N LEU A 260 9.87 15.47 7.41
CA LEU A 260 11.22 15.15 7.84
C LEU A 260 11.18 14.29 9.10
N TYR A 261 10.37 14.66 10.08
CA TYR A 261 10.25 13.91 11.34
C TYR A 261 9.61 12.53 11.19
N ILE A 262 8.79 12.32 10.17
CA ILE A 262 8.34 10.98 9.78
C ILE A 262 9.56 10.14 9.33
N THR A 263 10.40 10.66 8.41
CA THR A 263 11.57 9.92 7.94
C THR A 263 12.56 9.57 9.06
N LEU A 264 12.77 10.49 10.01
CA LEU A 264 13.62 10.26 11.18
C LEU A 264 13.08 9.13 12.07
N ARG A 265 11.78 9.16 12.38
CA ARG A 265 11.12 8.12 13.20
C ARG A 265 11.14 6.74 12.57
N HIS A 266 11.21 6.68 11.24
CA HIS A 266 11.31 5.43 10.49
C HIS A 266 12.74 5.07 10.09
N ARG A 267 13.76 5.83 10.53
CA ARG A 267 15.18 5.58 10.23
C ARG A 267 15.50 5.52 8.73
N ASN A 268 14.71 6.25 7.92
CA ASN A 268 14.81 6.19 6.47
C ASN A 268 15.66 7.34 5.93
N ILE A 269 16.98 7.15 5.92
CA ILE A 269 17.95 8.14 5.43
C ILE A 269 17.68 8.51 3.96
N ASP A 270 17.33 7.55 3.12
CA ASP A 270 17.08 7.80 1.69
C ASP A 270 15.84 8.66 1.45
N ALA A 271 14.77 8.44 2.22
CA ALA A 271 13.59 9.31 2.17
C ALA A 271 13.91 10.72 2.70
N ALA A 272 14.68 10.84 3.79
CA ALA A 272 15.12 12.13 4.33
C ALA A 272 15.98 12.89 3.30
N ARG A 273 16.92 12.19 2.65
CA ARG A 273 17.77 12.72 1.57
C ARG A 273 16.95 13.20 0.38
N ALA A 274 15.95 12.42 -0.04
CA ALA A 274 15.04 12.81 -1.12
C ALA A 274 14.22 14.05 -0.76
N LEU A 275 13.71 14.13 0.47
CA LEU A 275 12.99 15.30 0.97
C LEU A 275 13.86 16.56 0.96
N LEU A 276 15.11 16.48 1.46
CA LEU A 276 16.04 17.62 1.44
C LEU A 276 16.37 18.05 0.00
N ALA A 277 16.53 17.10 -0.92
CA ALA A 277 16.78 17.38 -2.34
C ALA A 277 15.64 18.16 -3.02
N THR A 278 14.43 18.19 -2.44
CA THR A 278 13.34 19.04 -2.96
C THR A 278 13.55 20.54 -2.70
N GLY A 279 14.44 20.92 -1.77
CA GLY A 279 14.64 22.30 -1.34
C GLY A 279 13.47 22.90 -0.53
N LYS A 280 12.49 22.09 -0.11
CA LYS A 280 11.26 22.54 0.58
C LYS A 280 11.23 22.19 2.07
N VAL A 281 12.30 21.58 2.55
CA VAL A 281 12.46 21.12 3.92
C VAL A 281 13.67 21.83 4.51
N ASP A 282 13.49 22.39 5.70
CA ASP A 282 14.58 22.99 6.47
C ASP A 282 15.07 21.96 7.49
N ILE A 283 16.35 21.60 7.39
CA ILE A 283 17.01 20.61 8.24
C ILE A 283 17.16 21.08 9.70
N ASN A 284 17.03 22.39 9.95
CA ASN A 284 17.15 22.99 11.27
C ASN A 284 15.81 23.37 11.88
N ARG A 285 14.71 23.14 11.16
CA ARG A 285 13.37 23.50 11.62
C ARG A 285 13.01 22.70 12.85
N GLU A 286 12.73 23.41 13.94
CA GLU A 286 12.16 22.83 15.14
C GLU A 286 10.64 22.67 15.01
N VAL A 287 10.08 21.60 15.58
CA VAL A 287 8.63 21.32 15.55
C VAL A 287 8.14 20.87 16.92
N LEU A 288 6.84 21.04 17.17
CA LEU A 288 6.20 20.65 18.42
C LEU A 288 6.14 19.13 18.54
N HIS A 289 6.60 18.63 19.69
CA HIS A 289 6.49 17.25 20.09
C HIS A 289 5.65 17.09 21.37
N ASN A 290 4.45 16.52 21.23
CA ASN A 290 3.56 16.27 22.35
C ASN A 290 4.00 15.00 23.09
N HIS A 291 4.31 15.14 24.38
CA HIS A 291 4.70 14.05 25.26
C HIS A 291 3.50 13.15 25.61
N SER A 292 3.04 12.33 24.66
CA SER A 292 2.08 11.27 24.96
C SER A 292 2.86 10.00 25.35
N GLY A 293 3.16 9.84 26.64
CA GLY A 293 3.43 8.54 27.30
C GLY A 293 4.79 7.85 27.09
N GLN A 294 5.59 8.16 26.07
CA GLN A 294 6.91 7.52 25.84
C GLN A 294 8.12 8.41 26.14
N PHE A 295 7.89 9.68 26.53
CA PHE A 295 8.93 10.69 26.76
C PHE A 295 9.17 10.98 28.25
N GLY A 296 8.41 10.35 29.15
CA GLY A 296 8.61 10.47 30.58
C GLY A 296 9.56 9.39 31.08
N ASN A 297 10.77 9.77 31.47
CA ASN A 297 11.36 9.10 32.63
C ASN A 297 10.37 9.33 33.78
N ALA A 298 9.72 8.27 34.24
CA ALA A 298 8.74 8.29 35.32
C ALA A 298 9.30 8.79 36.68
N ALA A 299 10.58 9.14 36.74
CA ALA A 299 11.26 9.60 37.94
C ALA A 299 10.89 11.03 38.38
N LEU A 300 10.23 11.83 37.53
CA LEU A 300 9.79 13.17 37.91
C LEU A 300 8.34 13.35 37.44
N GLY A 301 7.40 13.22 38.38
CA GLY A 301 5.96 13.45 38.22
C GLY A 301 5.59 14.89 37.82
N SER A 302 6.14 15.38 36.72
CA SER A 302 5.85 16.69 36.15
C SER A 302 5.12 16.51 34.82
N SER A 303 3.79 16.49 34.94
CA SER A 303 2.79 16.80 33.90
C SER A 303 2.97 18.20 33.25
N ARG A 304 4.16 18.82 33.32
CA ARG A 304 4.40 20.23 32.97
C ARG A 304 5.04 20.45 31.59
N TYR A 305 5.58 19.41 30.94
CA TYR A 305 6.10 19.54 29.58
C TYR A 305 5.02 19.23 28.54
N ALA A 306 4.06 20.16 28.44
CA ALA A 306 2.88 20.01 27.58
C ALA A 306 3.20 19.96 26.08
N SER A 307 4.35 20.47 25.63
CA SER A 307 4.91 20.33 24.27
C SER A 307 6.34 20.86 24.30
N VAL A 308 7.29 20.19 23.66
CA VAL A 308 8.68 20.70 23.52
C VAL A 308 8.99 20.86 22.05
N MET A 309 9.71 21.94 21.70
CA MET A 309 10.27 22.12 20.37
C MET A 309 11.49 21.23 20.24
N ILE A 310 11.49 20.34 19.26
CA ILE A 310 12.61 19.44 18.99
C ILE A 310 13.12 19.70 17.58
N ALA A 311 14.43 19.67 17.37
CA ALA A 311 15.08 19.69 16.07
C ALA A 311 15.32 18.26 15.54
N PRO A 312 15.64 18.07 14.25
CA PRO A 312 15.94 16.75 13.69
C PRO A 312 17.06 15.99 14.42
N LEU A 313 18.10 16.70 14.86
CA LEU A 313 19.21 16.10 15.64
C LEU A 313 18.73 15.54 16.98
N ASP A 314 17.75 16.16 17.66
CA ASP A 314 17.20 15.61 18.91
C ASP A 314 16.55 14.24 18.67
N VAL A 315 15.85 14.08 17.54
CA VAL A 315 15.19 12.82 17.19
C VAL A 315 16.22 11.73 16.94
N ALA A 316 17.26 12.01 16.16
CA ALA A 316 18.31 11.04 15.86
C ALA A 316 19.05 10.60 17.13
N CYS A 317 19.41 11.55 18.00
CA CYS A 317 20.05 11.26 19.28
C CYS A 317 19.15 10.42 20.20
N ARG A 318 17.86 10.76 20.31
CA ARG A 318 16.90 10.01 21.14
C ARG A 318 16.71 8.57 20.66
N MET A 319 16.76 8.35 19.35
CA MET A 319 16.54 7.04 18.75
C MET A 319 17.79 6.17 18.68
N ASP A 320 18.93 6.67 19.14
CA ASP A 320 20.24 6.04 18.97
C ASP A 320 20.55 5.71 17.49
N ASP A 321 20.08 6.56 16.58
CA ASP A 321 20.28 6.39 15.15
C ASP A 321 21.50 7.21 14.69
N TYR A 322 22.67 6.62 14.88
CA TYR A 322 23.95 7.28 14.59
C TYR A 322 24.17 7.52 13.10
N ALA A 323 23.63 6.65 12.24
CA ALA A 323 23.72 6.84 10.79
C ALA A 323 22.88 8.04 10.37
N MET A 324 21.66 8.17 10.91
CA MET A 324 20.85 9.37 10.70
C MET A 324 21.48 10.62 11.31
N LEU A 325 22.10 10.52 12.50
CA LEU A 325 22.81 11.61 13.14
C LEU A 325 23.96 12.13 12.25
N GLU A 326 24.81 11.24 11.75
CA GLU A 326 25.91 11.59 10.84
C GLU A 326 25.40 12.19 9.52
N PHE A 327 24.33 11.63 8.96
CA PHE A 327 23.66 12.17 7.78
C PHE A 327 23.17 13.61 8.02
N LEU A 328 22.45 13.85 9.12
CA LEU A 328 21.92 15.18 9.45
C LEU A 328 23.03 16.21 9.62
N LEU A 329 24.10 15.86 10.34
CA LEU A 329 25.26 16.72 10.52
C LEU A 329 25.90 17.07 9.17
N THR A 330 26.15 16.06 8.32
CA THR A 330 26.71 16.25 6.97
C THR A 330 25.82 17.11 6.08
N ALA A 331 24.50 17.02 6.26
CA ALA A 331 23.53 17.82 5.53
C ALA A 331 23.34 19.24 6.11
N GLY A 332 24.12 19.65 7.11
CA GLY A 332 24.15 21.02 7.64
C GLY A 332 23.24 21.26 8.85
N ALA A 333 22.87 20.20 9.58
CA ALA A 333 22.13 20.37 10.82
C ALA A 333 22.98 21.09 11.89
N ASN A 334 22.39 22.08 12.55
CA ASN A 334 23.04 22.92 13.53
C ASN A 334 23.24 22.17 14.86
N TYR A 335 24.48 21.78 15.11
CA TYR A 335 24.90 21.16 16.37
C TYR A 335 25.19 22.17 17.48
N ARG A 336 25.40 23.45 17.16
CA ARG A 336 25.66 24.54 18.12
C ARG A 336 24.36 25.12 18.67
N ARG A 337 23.53 24.26 19.26
CA ARG A 337 22.25 24.61 19.86
C ARG A 337 22.08 23.89 21.18
N ARG A 338 21.07 24.29 21.94
CA ARG A 338 20.59 23.54 23.09
C ARG A 338 19.85 22.30 22.60
N PHE A 339 20.16 21.15 23.18
CA PHE A 339 19.46 19.91 22.89
C PHE A 339 18.24 19.79 23.79
N ALA A 340 17.11 19.35 23.21
CA ALA A 340 15.87 19.15 23.95
C ALA A 340 15.88 17.87 24.81
N ILE A 341 17.00 17.14 24.80
CA ILE A 341 17.22 15.88 25.49
C ILE A 341 18.62 15.85 26.10
N GLN A 342 18.81 15.00 27.10
CA GLN A 342 20.14 14.63 27.55
C GLN A 342 20.82 13.76 26.48
N LEU A 343 22.04 14.12 26.08
CA LEU A 343 22.84 13.32 25.16
C LEU A 343 23.47 12.13 25.88
N ASN A 344 23.35 10.94 25.29
CA ASN A 344 24.17 9.82 25.70
C ASN A 344 25.60 9.95 25.16
N GLY A 345 26.51 9.14 25.71
CA GLY A 345 27.93 9.21 25.38
C GLY A 345 28.22 9.04 23.89
N ARG A 346 27.51 8.15 23.20
CA ARG A 346 27.75 7.90 21.78
C ARG A 346 27.29 9.06 20.92
N CYS A 347 26.11 9.63 21.17
CA CYS A 347 25.64 10.84 20.50
C CYS A 347 26.59 12.01 20.73
N TYR A 348 27.01 12.22 21.99
CA TYR A 348 27.97 13.26 22.36
C TYR A 348 29.28 13.12 21.58
N TYR A 349 29.87 11.91 21.56
CA TYR A 349 31.12 11.67 20.86
C TYR A 349 30.98 11.76 19.34
N THR A 350 29.86 11.35 18.75
CA THR A 350 29.60 11.52 17.31
C THR A 350 29.58 13.00 16.93
N ILE A 351 28.83 13.83 17.68
CA ILE A 351 28.77 15.28 17.44
C ILE A 351 30.15 15.92 17.66
N ARG A 352 30.82 15.60 18.77
CA ARG A 352 32.16 16.12 19.10
C ARG A 352 33.17 15.79 18.00
N LYS A 353 33.22 14.52 17.56
CA LYS A 353 34.13 14.08 16.48
C LYS A 353 33.84 14.82 15.18
N TRP A 354 32.56 15.00 14.84
CA TRP A 354 32.17 15.74 13.64
C TRP A 354 32.59 17.22 13.72
N ALA A 355 32.37 17.87 14.87
CA ALA A 355 32.70 19.29 15.09
C ALA A 355 34.21 19.58 15.14
N ALA A 356 35.02 18.59 15.55
CA ALA A 356 36.48 18.72 15.61
C ALA A 356 37.15 18.78 14.22
N LEU A 357 36.45 18.35 13.16
CA LEU A 357 36.98 18.43 11.80
C LEU A 357 37.11 19.90 11.34
N PRO A 358 38.22 20.30 10.69
CA PRO A 358 38.45 21.68 10.27
C PRO A 358 37.31 22.28 9.44
N GLN A 359 36.76 21.50 8.51
CA GLN A 359 35.65 21.89 7.65
C GLN A 359 34.30 22.11 8.38
N ASN A 360 34.19 21.65 9.62
CA ASN A 360 32.94 21.66 10.41
C ASN A 360 32.99 22.61 11.62
N GLY A 361 34.06 23.39 11.74
CA GLY A 361 34.28 24.35 12.81
C GLY A 361 35.62 24.20 13.54
N GLY A 362 36.32 23.07 13.39
CA GLY A 362 37.65 22.87 13.95
C GLY A 362 37.70 22.89 15.48
N HIS A 363 36.60 22.54 16.14
CA HIS A 363 36.46 22.66 17.59
C HIS A 363 37.12 21.50 18.33
N THR A 364 38.39 21.66 18.69
CA THR A 364 39.19 20.63 19.35
C THR A 364 39.11 20.65 20.87
N HIS A 365 38.66 21.75 21.48
CA HIS A 365 38.69 21.98 22.93
C HIS A 365 37.40 21.61 23.69
N MET A 366 36.52 20.80 23.09
CA MET A 366 35.29 20.36 23.76
C MET A 366 35.60 19.39 24.92
N PRO A 367 34.91 19.51 26.08
CA PRO A 367 35.12 18.65 27.23
C PRO A 367 34.86 17.17 26.88
N GLU A 368 35.45 16.27 27.67
CA GLU A 368 35.13 14.85 27.56
C GLU A 368 33.73 14.56 28.05
N TYR A 369 33.14 13.45 27.59
CA TYR A 369 31.79 13.08 27.99
C TYR A 369 31.66 12.88 29.51
N GLY A 370 32.71 12.41 30.19
CA GLY A 370 32.70 12.27 31.65
C GLY A 370 32.47 13.59 32.38
N HIS A 371 33.06 14.68 31.87
CA HIS A 371 32.84 16.02 32.42
C HIS A 371 31.41 16.51 32.13
N TYR A 372 30.93 16.37 30.89
CA TYR A 372 29.55 16.68 30.53
C TYR A 372 28.54 15.89 31.40
N TYR A 373 28.77 14.59 31.58
CA TYR A 373 27.90 13.71 32.36
C TYR A 373 27.89 14.06 33.86
N SER A 374 28.98 14.63 34.37
CA SER A 374 29.09 15.09 35.76
C SER A 374 28.40 16.44 36.04
N MET A 375 28.02 17.18 35.00
CA MET A 375 27.25 18.43 35.14
C MET A 375 25.86 18.14 35.71
N SER A 376 25.25 19.14 36.35
CA SER A 376 23.84 19.08 36.74
C SER A 376 22.93 18.90 35.51
N TYR A 377 21.71 18.42 35.74
CA TYR A 377 20.75 18.18 34.66
C TYR A 377 20.44 19.46 33.88
N GLU A 378 20.26 20.58 34.58
CA GLU A 378 20.02 21.90 34.00
C GLU A 378 21.20 22.38 33.15
N GLU A 379 22.43 22.16 33.62
CA GLU A 379 23.65 22.49 32.87
C GLU A 379 23.78 21.61 31.61
N GLN A 380 23.45 20.32 31.69
CA GLN A 380 23.47 19.43 30.53
C GLN A 380 22.47 19.85 29.46
N LEU A 381 21.26 20.27 29.84
CA LEU A 381 20.27 20.80 28.91
C LEU A 381 20.64 22.19 28.35
N ALA A 382 21.37 22.99 29.12
CA ALA A 382 21.86 24.29 28.70
C ALA A 382 23.14 24.22 27.84
N TYR A 383 23.79 23.06 27.78
CA TYR A 383 25.06 22.86 27.08
C TYR A 383 24.93 23.13 25.57
N VAL A 384 25.91 23.86 25.03
CA VAL A 384 26.04 24.17 23.61
C VAL A 384 27.44 23.77 23.16
N PHE A 385 27.52 23.04 22.06
CA PHE A 385 28.80 22.71 21.44
C PHE A 385 29.39 23.96 20.76
N GLY A 386 30.62 24.34 21.14
CA GLY A 386 31.38 25.39 20.44
C GLY A 386 32.10 26.31 21.40
#